data_AF-A0A7Y0AMG1-F1
#
_entry.id   AF-A0A7Y0AMG1-F1
#
_cell.length_a   1.000
_cell.length_b   1.000
_cell.length_c   1.000
_cell.angle_alpha   90.00
_cell.angle_beta   90.00
_cell.angle_gamma   90.00
#
_symmetry.space_group_name_H-M   'P 1'
#
loop_
_entity.id
_entity.type
_entity.pdbx_description
1 polymer ?
#
loop_
_entity_poly.entity_id
_entity_poly.type
_entity_poly.pdbx_seq_one_letter_code
_entity_poly.pdbx_strand_id
1 'polypeptide(L)'
;MANFNFYNFLTENGYEKDTIRDASGITFCTNYQKELSENIWNSLTVHKDKTITGASPKNGIVFKQIPQPETIEDANLLLQKIEDYE
;
A
#
# COMPACT_ATOMS: atom_id res chain seq x y z
N MET A 1 -5.97 -11.95 21.45
CA MET A 1 -5.67 -11.75 20.02
C MET A 1 -5.22 -10.32 19.83
N ALA A 2 -4.05 -10.08 19.24
CA ALA A 2 -3.72 -8.74 18.77
C ALA A 2 -4.61 -8.44 17.55
N ASN A 3 -5.26 -7.27 17.53
CA ASN A 3 -5.96 -6.81 16.34
C ASN A 3 -4.93 -6.67 15.21
N PHE A 4 -5.27 -7.16 14.01
CA PHE A 4 -4.44 -7.01 12.84
C PHE A 4 -4.13 -5.52 12.60
N ASN A 5 -2.86 -5.19 12.39
CA ASN A 5 -2.41 -3.84 12.11
C ASN A 5 -1.81 -3.79 10.70
N PHE A 6 -2.58 -3.26 9.77
CA PHE A 6 -2.20 -3.19 8.37
C PHE A 6 -0.89 -2.42 8.13
N TYR A 7 -0.64 -1.33 8.87
CA TYR A 7 0.58 -0.53 8.70
C TYR A 7 1.83 -1.26 9.18
N ASN A 8 1.74 -2.00 10.29
CA ASN A 8 2.84 -2.84 10.75
C ASN A 8 3.09 -3.98 9.77
N PHE A 9 2.02 -4.61 9.27
CA PHE A 9 2.12 -5.65 8.25
C PHE A 9 2.84 -5.17 6.98
N LEU A 10 2.55 -3.96 6.47
CA LEU A 10 3.27 -3.39 5.32
C LEU A 10 4.76 -3.20 5.61
N THR A 11 5.08 -2.65 6.79
CA THR A 11 6.47 -2.43 7.21
C THR A 11 7.23 -3.75 7.33
N GLU A 12 6.61 -4.78 7.91
CA GLU A 12 7.18 -6.14 8.05
C GLU A 12 7.39 -6.82 6.68
N ASN A 13 6.60 -6.46 5.66
CA ASN A 13 6.74 -6.95 4.29
C ASN A 13 7.70 -6.13 3.42
N GLY A 14 8.44 -5.18 4.01
CA GLY A 14 9.48 -4.41 3.34
C GLY A 14 8.98 -3.18 2.59
N TYR A 15 7.77 -2.69 2.89
CA TYR A 15 7.29 -1.43 2.30
C TYR A 15 7.88 -0.22 3.03
N GLU A 16 8.37 0.72 2.25
CA GLU A 16 8.83 2.02 2.69
C GLU A 16 7.68 3.02 2.73
N LYS A 17 7.57 3.75 3.83
CA LYS A 17 6.52 4.73 4.06
C LYS A 17 6.97 6.13 3.68
N ASP A 18 6.22 6.78 2.80
CA ASP A 18 6.33 8.21 2.49
C ASP A 18 5.01 8.94 2.81
N THR A 19 5.08 10.08 3.49
CA THR A 19 3.89 10.86 3.88
C THR A 19 3.83 12.15 3.10
N ILE A 20 2.86 12.23 2.20
CA ILE A 20 2.65 13.40 1.34
C ILE A 20 1.71 14.35 2.05
N ARG A 21 2.15 15.59 2.22
CA ARG A 21 1.37 16.68 2.83
C ARG A 21 0.94 17.67 1.76
N ASP A 22 -0.24 18.25 1.94
CA ASP A 22 -0.69 19.37 1.11
C ASP A 22 0.01 20.68 1.50
N ALA A 23 -0.30 21.76 0.77
CA ALA A 23 0.26 23.09 1.01
C ALA A 23 -0.09 23.68 2.40
N SER A 24 -1.10 23.15 3.08
CA SER A 24 -1.47 23.54 4.44
C SER A 24 -0.69 22.75 5.52
N GLY A 25 0.12 21.77 5.10
CA GLY A 25 0.86 20.89 5.99
C GLY A 25 0.03 19.70 6.52
N ILE A 26 -1.20 19.53 6.06
CA ILE A 26 -2.07 18.40 6.42
C ILE A 26 -1.69 17.19 5.56
N THR A 27 -1.67 16.00 6.16
CA THR A 27 -1.45 14.75 5.40
C THR A 27 -2.53 14.60 4.33
N PHE A 28 -2.11 14.58 3.08
CA PHE A 28 -2.95 14.31 1.91
C PHE A 28 -3.12 12.81 1.75
N CYS A 29 -2.01 12.07 1.69
CA CYS A 29 -1.98 10.62 1.67
C CYS A 29 -0.65 10.09 2.25
N THR A 30 -0.61 8.80 2.51
CA THR A 30 0.62 8.07 2.83
C THR A 30 0.85 7.03 1.76
N ASN A 31 1.98 7.11 1.06
CA ASN A 31 2.37 6.12 0.09
C ASN A 31 3.26 5.05 0.75
N TYR A 32 3.00 3.80 0.45
CA TYR A 32 3.84 2.67 0.78
C TYR A 32 4.38 2.10 -0.52
N GLN A 33 5.68 1.95 -0.65
CA GLN A 33 6.31 1.43 -1.87
C GLN A 33 7.35 0.37 -1.53
N LYS A 34 7.51 -0.61 -2.40
CA LYS A 34 8.49 -1.68 -2.23
C LYS A 34 9.19 -1.93 -3.56
N GLU A 35 10.51 -2.05 -3.52
CA GLU A 35 11.30 -2.51 -4.64
C GLU A 35 11.11 -4.03 -4.79
N LEU A 36 10.57 -4.45 -5.93
CA LEU A 36 10.31 -5.86 -6.22
C LEU A 36 11.50 -6.52 -6.92
N SER A 37 12.18 -5.73 -7.76
CA SER A 37 13.46 -6.03 -8.40
C SER A 37 14.14 -4.71 -8.78
N GLU A 38 15.39 -4.74 -9.21
CA GLU A 38 16.20 -3.54 -9.50
C GLU A 38 15.43 -2.52 -10.36
N ASN A 39 15.16 -1.34 -9.79
CA ASN A 39 14.40 -0.25 -10.43
C ASN A 39 12.92 -0.56 -10.76
N ILE A 40 12.34 -1.64 -10.25
CA ILE A 40 10.93 -2.01 -10.41
C ILE A 40 10.22 -1.89 -9.06
N TRP A 41 9.31 -0.92 -8.97
CA TRP A 41 8.64 -0.55 -7.72
C TRP A 41 7.13 -0.65 -7.87
N ASN A 42 6.47 -1.19 -6.85
CA ASN A 42 5.03 -1.06 -6.72
C ASN A 42 4.65 0.13 -5.84
N SER A 43 3.34 0.36 -5.70
CA SER A 43 2.85 1.36 -4.75
C SER A 43 1.52 0.96 -4.14
N LEU A 44 1.33 1.39 -2.91
CA LEU A 44 0.10 1.30 -2.15
C LEU A 44 -0.12 2.61 -1.42
N THR A 45 -1.05 3.41 -1.92
CA THR A 45 -1.42 4.69 -1.32
C THR A 45 -2.58 4.51 -0.34
N VAL A 46 -2.38 4.94 0.90
CA VAL A 46 -3.43 5.11 1.92
C VAL A 46 -3.93 6.54 1.90
N HIS A 47 -5.23 6.71 1.64
CA HIS A 47 -5.90 7.99 1.57
C HIS A 47 -6.34 8.49 2.95
N LYS A 48 -6.66 9.78 3.05
CA LYS A 48 -7.13 10.41 4.29
C LYS A 48 -8.39 9.76 4.88
N ASP A 49 -9.28 9.25 4.02
CA ASP A 49 -10.50 8.52 4.40
C ASP A 49 -10.24 7.06 4.80
N LYS A 50 -8.97 6.67 4.90
CA LYS A 50 -8.49 5.31 5.19
C LYS A 50 -8.78 4.29 4.09
N THR A 51 -9.24 4.69 2.91
CA THR A 51 -9.25 3.80 1.74
C THR A 51 -7.84 3.65 1.16
N ILE A 52 -7.65 2.63 0.33
CA ILE A 52 -6.36 2.32 -0.29
C ILE A 52 -6.46 2.20 -1.80
N THR A 53 -5.38 2.55 -2.48
CA THR A 53 -5.19 2.38 -3.93
C THR A 53 -3.87 1.70 -4.15
N GLY A 54 -3.88 0.61 -4.91
CA GLY A 54 -2.69 -0.18 -5.18
C GLY A 54 -2.38 -0.15 -6.66
N ALA A 55 -1.11 -0.03 -6.98
CA ALA A 55 -0.63 -0.11 -8.35
C ALA A 55 0.54 -1.09 -8.44
N SER A 56 0.50 -1.92 -9.49
CA SER A 56 1.61 -2.79 -9.86
C SER A 56 2.40 -2.18 -11.02
N PRO A 57 3.70 -2.51 -11.14
CA PRO A 57 4.51 -2.07 -12.27
C PRO A 57 3.94 -2.52 -13.62
N LYS A 58 3.32 -3.70 -13.66
CA LYS A 58 2.81 -4.34 -14.89
C LYS A 58 1.45 -3.78 -15.32
N ASN A 59 0.53 -3.61 -14.39
CA ASN A 59 -0.88 -3.34 -14.67
C ASN A 59 -1.30 -1.90 -14.37
N GLY A 60 -0.41 -1.08 -13.80
CA GLY A 60 -0.79 0.24 -13.26
C GLY A 60 -1.73 0.06 -12.07
N ILE A 61 -2.82 0.84 -12.02
CA ILE A 61 -3.78 0.77 -10.90
C ILE A 61 -4.54 -0.57 -10.93
N VAL A 62 -4.33 -1.39 -9.89
CA VAL A 62 -4.98 -2.70 -9.75
C VAL A 62 -6.30 -2.60 -8.99
N PHE A 63 -6.36 -1.70 -8.00
CA PHE A 63 -7.58 -1.36 -7.28
C PHE A 63 -7.52 0.08 -6.80
N LYS A 64 -8.69 0.72 -6.65
CA LYS A 64 -8.81 2.12 -6.30
C LYS A 64 -9.84 2.32 -5.20
N GLN A 65 -9.44 3.06 -4.16
CA GLN A 65 -10.28 3.48 -3.03
C GLN A 65 -11.10 2.35 -2.40
N ILE A 66 -10.47 1.19 -2.17
CA ILE A 66 -11.08 0.08 -1.43
C ILE A 66 -10.81 0.23 0.08
N PRO A 67 -11.58 -0.41 0.97
CA PRO A 67 -11.27 -0.44 2.40
C PRO A 67 -9.90 -1.08 2.70
N GLN A 68 -9.29 -0.71 3.83
CA GLN A 68 -8.12 -1.43 4.34
C GLN A 68 -8.50 -2.87 4.71
N PRO A 69 -7.61 -3.85 4.46
CA PRO A 69 -7.83 -5.21 4.92
C PRO A 69 -7.84 -5.26 6.45
N GLU A 70 -8.73 -6.08 7.00
CA GLU A 70 -8.88 -6.28 8.44
C GLU A 70 -8.22 -7.58 8.92
N THR A 71 -7.76 -8.41 7.98
CA THR A 71 -7.11 -9.70 8.24
C THR A 71 -5.77 -9.79 7.52
N ILE A 72 -4.89 -10.67 8.02
CA ILE A 72 -3.60 -10.93 7.38
C ILE A 72 -3.79 -11.63 6.02
N GLU A 73 -4.81 -12.48 5.91
CA GLU A 73 -5.16 -13.19 4.68
C GLU A 73 -5.54 -12.22 3.57
N ASP A 74 -6.45 -11.27 3.85
CA ASP A 74 -6.87 -10.26 2.88
C ASP A 74 -5.71 -9.34 2.48
N ALA A 75 -4.85 -8.98 3.45
CA ALA A 75 -3.69 -8.15 3.19
C ALA A 75 -2.65 -8.86 2.30
N ASN A 76 -2.42 -10.15 2.51
CA ASN A 76 -1.55 -10.96 1.65
C ASN A 76 -2.09 -11.06 0.22
N LEU A 77 -3.39 -11.34 0.05
CA LEU A 77 -4.01 -11.39 -1.27
C LEU A 77 -3.90 -10.04 -2.00
N LEU A 78 -3.96 -8.95 -1.25
CA LEU A 78 -3.79 -7.61 -1.79
C LEU A 78 -2.34 -7.36 -2.24
N LEU A 79 -1.35 -7.72 -1.42
CA LEU A 79 0.07 -7.59 -1.79
C LEU A 79 0.39 -8.40 -3.03
N GLN A 80 -0.07 -9.66 -3.11
CA GLN A 80 0.13 -10.51 -4.30
C GLN A 80 -0.34 -9.83 -5.59
N LYS A 81 -1.45 -9.08 -5.56
CA LYS A 81 -1.98 -8.39 -6.74
C LYS A 81 -1.12 -7.20 -7.19
N ILE A 82 -0.49 -6.48 -6.26
CA ILE A 82 0.35 -5.31 -6.58
C ILE A 82 1.83 -5.67 -6.73
N GLU A 83 2.23 -6.83 -6.23
CA GLU A 83 3.54 -7.44 -6.41
C GLU A 83 3.61 -8.36 -7.64
N ASP A 84 2.51 -8.54 -8.38
CA ASP A 84 2.53 -9.28 -9.65
C ASP A 84 3.15 -8.41 -10.77
N TYR A 85 4.36 -8.79 -11.20
CA TYR A 85 5.14 -8.12 -12.24
C TYR A 85 5.73 -9.05 -13.32
N GLU A 86 5.41 -10.35 -13.29
CA GLU A 86 5.81 -11.33 -14.32
C GLU A 86 4.77 -11.42 -15.44
#